data_AF-A0A8J3P9I8-F1
#
_entry.id   AF-A0A8J3P9I8-F1
#
_cell.length_a   1.000
_cell.length_b   1.000
_cell.length_c   1.000
_cell.angle_alpha   90.00
_cell.angle_beta   90.00
_cell.angle_gamma   90.00
#
_symmetry.space_group_name_H-M   'P 1'
#
loop_
_entity.id
_entity.type
_entity.pdbx_description
1 polymer ?
#
loop_
_entity_poly.entity_id
_entity_poly.type
_entity_poly.pdbx_seq_one_letter_code
_entity_poly.pdbx_strand_id
1 'polypeptide(L)'
;MTTTSPDFPTQRTALTVPAPRRPERDAVLVVVGTDVHSFDRLLDWAESWSAGSGVPCVMQYGSSTPRQAPGSDAFFDHETLNERLRQAAVVVCHGGPATITEARRAGHKPIVVPRDPTLHEHVDDHQQRFAARMGSLGMVELCRTEAEFRAALDAAVAEPTRLRISGSEAGAAATAAALRVGSIADGLVTRLPRPTPSDKVTVLFVGGWGRSGSTLTDRILGQAPDVCAVGEVTHIWERALRDNERCGCGSAFADCPFWAKVGDLAFGGWDKLDLDAAMALKHRVDRMRFVLRMSLPFFLNRRKKDLRAYGELHRRIYRAVADVSGASVVVDSSKHASLAFALRHARGVDLRVLHLVRDGRAVAYSWSREVRRPEIVGAEVFMPQYSTVKSGVLWSVHNALFHVLDWVRTPTLRLRYEDVVARPVDGLRRIRAFAGLGPGGVECLTQPADGLPVARLETTHTVAGNPMRFTNGELELRLDAAWRGKLAPRKRRILSVMTWFGRARYGYLDWRRK
;
A
#
# COMPACT_ATOMS: atom_id res chain seq x y z
N MET A 1 -66.89 3.75 66.28
CA MET A 1 -66.16 4.82 65.56
C MET A 1 -65.70 4.27 64.23
N THR A 2 -66.52 4.49 63.22
CA THR A 2 -66.34 4.13 61.81
C THR A 2 -65.73 5.32 61.10
N THR A 3 -64.57 5.17 60.48
CA THR A 3 -64.00 6.17 59.57
C THR A 3 -63.73 5.55 58.21
N THR A 4 -64.45 6.10 57.24
CA THR A 4 -64.47 5.86 55.81
C THR A 4 -63.20 6.41 55.13
N SER A 5 -62.65 5.66 54.17
CA SER A 5 -61.69 6.19 53.18
C SER A 5 -62.44 6.55 51.89
N PRO A 6 -62.08 7.64 51.19
CA PRO A 6 -62.72 8.02 49.94
C PRO A 6 -62.05 7.37 48.71
N ASP A 7 -62.89 6.86 47.81
CA ASP A 7 -62.54 6.38 46.47
C ASP A 7 -62.10 7.53 45.54
N PHE A 8 -61.01 7.31 44.80
CA PHE A 8 -60.63 8.11 43.63
C PHE A 8 -60.88 7.31 42.34
N PRO A 9 -61.62 7.86 41.35
CA PRO A 9 -61.88 7.17 40.09
C PRO A 9 -60.66 7.21 39.18
N THR A 10 -60.22 6.04 38.71
CA THR A 10 -59.16 5.88 37.70
C THR A 10 -59.74 6.00 36.29
N GLN A 11 -59.80 7.21 35.75
CA GLN A 11 -59.93 7.39 34.29
C GLN A 11 -58.56 7.20 33.63
N ARG A 12 -58.33 6.03 33.04
CA ARG A 12 -57.22 5.81 32.09
C ARG A 12 -57.61 6.39 30.73
N THR A 13 -57.20 7.62 30.46
CA THR A 13 -57.16 8.17 29.10
C THR A 13 -56.12 7.36 28.32
N ALA A 14 -56.58 6.58 27.35
CA ALA A 14 -55.69 5.86 26.44
C ALA A 14 -54.98 6.90 25.56
N LEU A 15 -53.72 7.23 25.91
CA LEU A 15 -52.80 7.92 25.03
C LEU A 15 -52.57 7.00 23.83
N THR A 16 -53.24 7.29 22.71
CA THR A 16 -52.89 6.77 21.39
C THR A 16 -51.48 7.23 21.06
N VAL A 17 -50.51 6.36 21.33
CA VAL A 17 -49.14 6.50 20.82
C VAL A 17 -49.24 6.49 19.30
N PRO A 18 -48.83 7.55 18.58
CA PRO A 18 -48.80 7.53 17.13
C PRO A 18 -47.93 6.36 16.71
N ALA A 19 -48.44 5.53 15.79
CA ALA A 19 -47.63 4.49 15.17
C ALA A 19 -46.29 5.12 14.71
N PRO A 20 -45.14 4.45 14.90
CA PRO A 20 -43.87 4.98 14.46
C PRO A 20 -43.99 5.34 12.97
N ARG A 21 -43.84 6.63 12.65
CA ARG A 21 -43.74 7.09 11.26
C ARG A 21 -42.68 6.20 10.59
N ARG A 22 -43.06 5.52 9.51
CA ARG A 22 -42.07 4.88 8.62
C ARG A 22 -41.00 5.94 8.35
N PRO A 23 -39.69 5.63 8.49
CA PRO A 23 -38.66 6.59 8.11
C PRO A 23 -38.94 7.01 6.66
N GLU A 24 -39.04 8.32 6.43
CA GLU A 24 -39.14 8.91 5.10
C GLU A 24 -38.02 8.29 4.25
N ARG A 25 -38.37 7.63 3.15
CA ARG A 25 -37.36 7.08 2.25
C ARG A 25 -36.55 8.25 1.72
N ASP A 26 -35.23 8.23 1.88
CA ASP A 26 -34.34 9.15 1.18
C ASP A 26 -34.66 9.05 -0.35
N ALA A 27 -35.11 10.13 -0.99
CA ALA A 27 -35.46 10.04 -2.41
C ALA A 27 -34.19 9.87 -3.26
N VAL A 28 -33.16 10.68 -2.98
CA VAL A 28 -31.83 10.56 -3.60
C VAL A 28 -30.75 10.60 -2.51
N LEU A 29 -29.86 9.61 -2.53
CA LEU A 29 -28.68 9.57 -1.66
C LEU A 29 -27.43 9.87 -2.51
N VAL A 30 -26.66 10.88 -2.11
CA VAL A 30 -25.39 11.27 -2.77
C VAL A 30 -24.21 10.95 -1.86
N VAL A 31 -23.23 10.19 -2.36
CA VAL A 31 -22.07 9.73 -1.56
C VAL A 31 -20.73 10.02 -2.24
N VAL A 32 -19.96 10.97 -1.70
CA VAL A 32 -18.63 11.33 -2.24
C VAL A 32 -17.45 10.57 -1.60
N GLY A 33 -17.73 9.73 -0.61
CA GLY A 33 -16.75 8.88 0.06
C GLY A 33 -15.85 9.63 1.05
N THR A 34 -14.73 8.99 1.42
CA THR A 34 -13.79 9.49 2.44
C THR A 34 -12.49 10.03 1.86
N ASP A 35 -12.51 10.46 0.59
CA ASP A 35 -11.33 11.07 -0.02
C ASP A 35 -11.06 12.45 0.59
N VAL A 36 -9.79 12.86 0.62
CA VAL A 36 -9.36 14.14 1.21
C VAL A 36 -9.61 15.32 0.27
N HIS A 37 -9.73 15.07 -1.03
CA HIS A 37 -10.02 16.10 -2.01
C HIS A 37 -11.51 16.46 -1.95
N SER A 38 -11.85 17.75 -2.07
CA SER A 38 -13.24 18.17 -2.16
C SER A 38 -13.88 17.66 -3.45
N PHE A 39 -15.21 17.54 -3.46
CA PHE A 39 -15.98 17.19 -4.65
C PHE A 39 -17.22 18.09 -4.77
N ASP A 40 -16.99 19.39 -4.63
CA ASP A 40 -18.06 20.39 -4.63
C ASP A 40 -18.89 20.33 -5.91
N ARG A 41 -18.29 20.10 -7.09
CA ARG A 41 -19.01 19.97 -8.36
C ARG A 41 -20.18 19.00 -8.32
N LEU A 42 -19.98 17.77 -7.82
CA LEU A 42 -21.06 16.77 -7.74
C LEU A 42 -22.17 17.21 -6.76
N LEU A 43 -21.77 17.79 -5.63
CA LEU A 43 -22.71 18.24 -4.60
C LEU A 43 -23.52 19.45 -5.10
N ASP A 44 -22.88 20.40 -5.78
CA ASP A 44 -23.52 21.56 -6.39
C ASP A 44 -24.53 21.14 -7.47
N TRP A 45 -24.18 20.16 -8.31
CA TRP A 45 -25.10 19.57 -9.28
C TRP A 45 -26.33 18.95 -8.61
N ALA A 46 -26.11 18.18 -7.54
CA ALA A 46 -27.20 17.51 -6.81
C ALA A 46 -28.09 18.51 -6.05
N GLU A 47 -27.51 19.56 -5.47
CA GLU A 47 -28.23 20.60 -4.74
C GLU A 47 -29.07 21.47 -5.69
N SER A 48 -28.49 21.89 -6.81
CA SER A 48 -29.21 22.64 -7.85
C SER A 48 -30.35 21.83 -8.48
N TRP A 49 -30.13 20.54 -8.73
CA TRP A 49 -31.18 19.65 -9.23
C TRP A 49 -32.30 19.43 -8.19
N SER A 50 -31.95 19.23 -6.91
CA SER A 50 -32.91 19.05 -5.82
C SER A 50 -33.81 20.28 -5.66
N ALA A 51 -33.21 21.47 -5.70
CA ALA A 51 -33.94 22.74 -5.62
C ALA A 51 -34.91 22.93 -6.81
N GLY A 52 -34.51 22.54 -8.02
CA GLY A 52 -35.34 22.68 -9.22
C GLY A 52 -36.46 21.64 -9.34
N SER A 53 -36.22 20.41 -8.87
CA SER A 53 -37.18 19.30 -8.96
C SER A 53 -38.11 19.18 -7.75
N GLY A 54 -37.74 19.77 -6.61
CA GLY A 54 -38.43 19.58 -5.33
C GLY A 54 -38.18 18.21 -4.68
N VAL A 55 -37.29 17.38 -5.25
CA VAL A 55 -36.99 16.04 -4.73
C VAL A 55 -35.88 16.13 -3.69
N PRO A 56 -36.06 15.57 -2.46
CA PRO A 56 -35.07 15.71 -1.41
C PRO A 56 -33.80 14.86 -1.67
N CYS A 57 -32.64 15.50 -1.53
CA CYS A 57 -31.33 14.85 -1.57
C CYS A 57 -30.72 14.80 -0.17
N VAL A 58 -30.24 13.62 0.22
CA VAL A 58 -29.37 13.45 1.39
C VAL A 58 -27.93 13.24 0.92
N MET A 59 -26.98 13.98 1.49
CA MET A 59 -25.61 14.01 0.99
C MET A 59 -24.59 13.64 2.08
N GLN A 60 -23.70 12.71 1.74
CA GLN A 60 -22.39 12.60 2.39
C GLN A 60 -21.41 13.50 1.65
N TYR A 61 -21.01 14.63 2.24
CA TYR A 61 -20.21 15.65 1.54
C TYR A 61 -18.68 15.53 1.76
N GLY A 62 -18.22 14.64 2.64
CA GLY A 62 -16.80 14.35 2.84
C GLY A 62 -16.00 15.58 3.25
N SER A 63 -14.87 15.80 2.57
CA SER A 63 -14.02 16.99 2.75
C SER A 63 -14.45 18.20 1.90
N SER A 64 -15.63 18.15 1.28
CA SER A 64 -16.20 19.27 0.49
C SER A 64 -16.90 20.28 1.39
N THR A 65 -17.39 21.37 0.80
CA THR A 65 -18.16 22.38 1.52
C THR A 65 -19.40 21.76 2.18
N PRO A 66 -19.67 22.03 3.47
CA PRO A 66 -20.85 21.51 4.17
C PRO A 66 -22.15 21.84 3.47
N ARG A 67 -23.06 20.86 3.39
CA ARG A 67 -24.36 20.98 2.73
C ARG A 67 -25.47 21.11 3.76
N GLN A 68 -26.41 22.03 3.52
CA GLN A 68 -27.51 22.33 4.45
C GLN A 68 -28.73 21.42 4.26
N ALA A 69 -28.72 20.55 3.26
CA ALA A 69 -29.81 19.61 3.01
C ALA A 69 -30.07 18.70 4.23
N PRO A 70 -31.32 18.55 4.71
CA PRO A 70 -31.64 17.77 5.91
C PRO A 70 -31.07 16.35 5.88
N GLY A 71 -30.47 15.92 6.99
CA GLY A 71 -29.88 14.58 7.12
C GLY A 71 -28.52 14.40 6.43
N SER A 72 -27.97 15.43 5.79
CA SER A 72 -26.62 15.43 5.22
C SER A 72 -25.55 15.57 6.30
N ASP A 73 -24.43 14.88 6.11
CA ASP A 73 -23.30 14.90 7.05
C ASP A 73 -21.98 14.79 6.27
N ALA A 74 -20.87 15.22 6.88
CA ALA A 74 -19.54 15.08 6.31
C ALA A 74 -19.24 13.60 6.07
N PHE A 75 -19.54 12.77 7.07
CA PHE A 75 -19.32 11.34 7.00
C PHE A 75 -20.46 10.60 7.68
N PHE A 76 -21.02 9.61 6.99
CA PHE A 76 -21.91 8.63 7.63
C PHE A 76 -21.06 7.50 8.20
N ASP A 77 -21.41 7.04 9.39
CA ASP A 77 -20.90 5.77 9.87
C ASP A 77 -21.44 4.59 9.02
N HIS A 78 -20.91 3.40 9.26
CA HIS A 78 -21.23 2.24 8.43
C HIS A 78 -22.70 1.82 8.53
N GLU A 79 -23.29 1.92 9.72
CA GLU A 79 -24.68 1.51 9.95
C GLU A 79 -25.65 2.49 9.27
N THR A 80 -25.41 3.79 9.47
CA THR A 80 -26.16 4.88 8.83
C THR A 80 -26.04 4.80 7.32
N LEU A 81 -24.84 4.60 6.76
CA LEU A 81 -24.66 4.50 5.32
C LEU A 81 -25.42 3.30 4.73
N ASN A 82 -25.37 2.14 5.38
CA ASN A 82 -26.09 0.95 4.92
C ASN A 82 -27.61 1.13 5.00
N GLU A 83 -28.10 1.76 6.07
CA GLU A 83 -29.53 2.10 6.22
C GLU A 83 -29.97 3.02 5.08
N ARG A 84 -29.26 4.12 4.86
CA ARG A 84 -29.55 5.08 3.80
C ARG A 84 -29.48 4.45 2.41
N LEU A 85 -28.46 3.63 2.12
CA LEU A 85 -28.37 2.91 0.85
C LEU A 85 -29.58 2.01 0.60
N ARG A 86 -30.10 1.35 1.65
CA ARG A 86 -31.28 0.49 1.52
C ARG A 86 -32.57 1.28 1.36
N GLN A 87 -32.68 2.43 2.03
CA GLN A 87 -33.87 3.29 2.00
C GLN A 87 -33.96 4.15 0.74
N ALA A 88 -32.80 4.54 0.19
CA ALA A 88 -32.68 5.41 -0.98
C ALA A 88 -33.53 4.88 -2.14
N ALA A 89 -34.24 5.74 -2.87
CA ALA A 89 -34.85 5.38 -4.14
C ALA A 89 -33.81 5.37 -5.26
N VAL A 90 -32.94 6.38 -5.29
CA VAL A 90 -31.82 6.54 -6.22
C VAL A 90 -30.52 6.76 -5.46
N VAL A 91 -29.42 6.17 -5.92
CA VAL A 91 -28.07 6.36 -5.36
C VAL A 91 -27.15 7.00 -6.38
N VAL A 92 -26.53 8.10 -5.98
CA VAL A 92 -25.48 8.83 -6.71
C VAL A 92 -24.17 8.67 -5.96
N CYS A 93 -23.07 8.41 -6.65
CA CYS A 93 -21.76 8.36 -6.01
C CYS A 93 -20.60 8.78 -6.92
N HIS A 94 -19.46 9.06 -6.29
CA HIS A 94 -18.19 9.21 -6.99
C HIS A 94 -17.73 7.89 -7.66
N GLY A 95 -16.67 7.95 -8.48
CA GLY A 95 -16.06 6.80 -9.16
C GLY A 95 -15.31 5.81 -8.24
N GLY A 96 -15.71 5.69 -6.98
CA GLY A 96 -15.07 4.84 -5.97
C GLY A 96 -15.54 3.38 -6.04
N PRO A 97 -14.64 2.39 -6.22
CA PRO A 97 -15.03 0.98 -6.32
C PRO A 97 -15.84 0.45 -5.12
N ALA A 98 -15.51 0.89 -3.90
CA ALA A 98 -16.18 0.46 -2.68
C ALA A 98 -17.64 0.94 -2.62
N THR A 99 -17.87 2.23 -2.85
CA THR A 99 -19.21 2.84 -2.82
C THR A 99 -20.10 2.28 -3.91
N ILE A 100 -19.58 2.11 -5.12
CA ILE A 100 -20.32 1.47 -6.23
C ILE A 100 -20.73 0.03 -5.86
N THR A 101 -19.84 -0.73 -5.22
CA THR A 101 -20.14 -2.09 -4.78
C THR A 101 -21.21 -2.12 -3.69
N GLU A 102 -21.14 -1.21 -2.72
CA GLU A 102 -22.11 -1.11 -1.63
C GLU A 102 -23.50 -0.72 -2.14
N ALA A 103 -23.58 0.24 -3.07
CA ALA A 103 -24.83 0.59 -3.75
C ALA A 103 -25.44 -0.59 -4.51
N ARG A 104 -24.62 -1.33 -5.27
CA ARG A 104 -25.09 -2.53 -5.99
C ARG A 104 -25.55 -3.64 -5.06
N ARG A 105 -24.89 -3.85 -3.92
CA ARG A 105 -25.34 -4.82 -2.90
C ARG A 105 -26.66 -4.42 -2.26
N ALA A 106 -26.93 -3.12 -2.16
CA ALA A 106 -28.23 -2.60 -1.74
C ALA A 106 -29.29 -2.61 -2.87
N GLY A 107 -28.98 -3.22 -4.03
CA GLY A 107 -29.92 -3.42 -5.13
C GLY A 107 -30.00 -2.26 -6.13
N HIS A 108 -29.05 -1.32 -6.10
CA HIS A 108 -29.02 -0.14 -6.97
C HIS A 108 -28.05 -0.30 -8.15
N LYS A 109 -28.43 0.17 -9.34
CA LYS A 109 -27.51 0.58 -10.40
C LYS A 109 -27.19 2.05 -10.16
N PRO A 110 -26.09 2.41 -9.48
CA PRO A 110 -25.88 3.79 -9.07
C PRO A 110 -25.58 4.68 -10.27
N ILE A 111 -25.96 5.96 -10.16
CA ILE A 111 -25.45 7.03 -11.01
C ILE A 111 -24.06 7.38 -10.52
N VAL A 112 -23.07 7.35 -11.41
CA VAL A 112 -21.66 7.58 -11.08
C VAL A 112 -21.14 8.81 -11.80
N VAL A 113 -20.62 9.75 -11.02
CA VAL A 113 -19.87 10.92 -11.52
C VAL A 113 -18.42 10.78 -11.05
N PRO A 114 -17.46 10.44 -11.93
CA PRO A 114 -16.07 10.31 -11.52
C PRO A 114 -15.46 11.69 -11.22
N ARG A 115 -14.51 11.71 -10.29
CA ARG A 115 -13.69 12.91 -10.03
C ARG A 115 -12.81 13.24 -11.23
N ASP A 116 -12.62 14.53 -11.47
CA ASP A 116 -11.77 15.06 -12.53
C ASP A 116 -10.47 15.64 -11.96
N PRO A 117 -9.29 15.06 -12.27
CA PRO A 117 -8.02 15.59 -11.80
C PRO A 117 -7.71 16.99 -12.34
N THR A 118 -8.28 17.38 -13.49
CA THR A 118 -8.13 18.74 -14.04
C THR A 118 -8.88 19.80 -13.22
N LEU A 119 -9.85 19.37 -12.41
CA LEU A 119 -10.58 20.20 -11.45
C LEU A 119 -10.03 20.09 -10.03
N HIS A 120 -8.85 19.47 -9.85
CA HIS A 120 -8.23 19.18 -8.56
C HIS A 120 -9.09 18.33 -7.61
N GLU A 121 -10.05 17.59 -8.17
CA GLU A 121 -10.88 16.68 -7.40
C GLU A 121 -10.14 15.38 -7.08
N HIS A 122 -9.04 15.06 -7.78
CA HIS A 122 -8.25 13.86 -7.52
C HIS A 122 -6.81 13.98 -8.01
N VAL A 123 -5.96 13.02 -7.61
CA VAL A 123 -4.53 13.00 -8.00
C VAL A 123 -4.32 12.57 -9.45
N ASP A 124 -5.14 11.65 -9.95
CA ASP A 124 -5.04 11.12 -11.32
C ASP A 124 -6.43 10.72 -11.85
N ASP A 125 -6.49 10.29 -13.10
CA ASP A 125 -7.69 9.96 -13.86
C ASP A 125 -8.24 8.54 -13.61
N HIS A 126 -7.74 7.79 -12.61
CA HIS A 126 -8.15 6.39 -12.42
C HIS A 126 -9.65 6.22 -12.14
N GLN A 127 -10.29 7.17 -11.47
CA GLN A 127 -11.74 7.11 -11.24
C GLN A 127 -12.52 7.22 -12.56
N GLN A 128 -12.05 8.03 -13.51
CA GLN A 128 -12.69 8.16 -14.82
C GLN A 128 -12.56 6.87 -15.62
N ARG A 129 -11.36 6.28 -15.66
CA ARG A 129 -11.13 4.98 -16.34
C ARG A 129 -11.96 3.86 -15.73
N PHE A 130 -11.99 3.77 -14.40
CA PHE A 130 -12.78 2.77 -13.68
C PHE A 130 -14.29 2.96 -13.95
N ALA A 131 -14.81 4.19 -13.82
CA ALA A 131 -16.21 4.48 -14.06
C ALA A 131 -16.61 4.22 -15.52
N ALA A 132 -15.74 4.56 -16.50
CA ALA A 132 -15.93 4.24 -17.91
C ALA A 132 -16.06 2.72 -18.15
N ARG A 133 -15.19 1.93 -17.53
CA ARG A 133 -15.26 0.46 -17.60
C ARG A 133 -16.58 -0.06 -17.01
N MET A 134 -16.96 0.43 -15.83
CA MET A 134 -18.21 0.01 -15.18
C MET A 134 -19.45 0.41 -15.99
N GLY A 135 -19.44 1.58 -16.62
CA GLY A 135 -20.49 2.04 -17.53
C GLY A 135 -20.60 1.13 -18.75
N SER A 136 -19.47 0.77 -19.38
CA SER A 136 -19.45 -0.15 -20.54
C SER A 136 -19.99 -1.55 -20.23
N LEU A 137 -19.92 -1.96 -18.96
CA LEU A 137 -20.46 -3.23 -18.47
C LEU A 137 -21.93 -3.12 -18.01
N GLY A 138 -22.58 -1.97 -18.19
CA GLY A 138 -23.94 -1.72 -17.74
C GLY A 138 -24.11 -1.72 -16.21
N MET A 139 -23.01 -1.65 -15.46
CA MET A 139 -23.03 -1.80 -14.00
C MET A 139 -23.34 -0.51 -13.26
N VAL A 140 -23.16 0.63 -13.93
CA VAL A 140 -23.45 1.96 -13.39
C VAL A 140 -24.07 2.79 -14.50
N GLU A 141 -24.81 3.82 -14.14
CA GLU A 141 -25.17 4.89 -15.06
C GLU A 141 -24.07 5.95 -14.98
N LEU A 142 -23.21 6.04 -16.00
CA LEU A 142 -22.06 6.94 -15.96
C LEU A 142 -22.44 8.32 -16.51
N CYS A 143 -22.22 9.36 -15.70
CA CYS A 143 -22.42 10.75 -16.09
C CYS A 143 -21.09 11.51 -15.98
N ARG A 144 -20.66 12.12 -17.09
CA ARG A 144 -19.46 12.96 -17.18
C ARG A 144 -19.80 14.45 -17.19
N THR A 145 -20.99 14.81 -17.64
CA THR A 145 -21.46 16.20 -17.71
C THR A 145 -22.66 16.42 -16.79
N GLU A 146 -22.92 17.68 -16.44
CA GLU A 146 -24.09 18.05 -15.62
C GLU A 146 -25.41 17.70 -16.33
N ALA A 147 -25.46 17.90 -17.66
CA ALA A 147 -26.63 17.57 -18.46
C ALA A 147 -26.95 16.06 -18.41
N GLU A 148 -25.93 15.21 -18.56
CA GLU A 148 -26.09 13.75 -18.41
C GLU A 148 -26.56 13.38 -16.99
N PHE A 149 -26.00 14.03 -15.97
CA PHE A 149 -26.35 13.81 -14.58
C PHE A 149 -27.81 14.16 -14.27
N ARG A 150 -28.27 15.35 -14.69
CA ARG A 150 -29.66 15.80 -14.52
C ARG A 150 -30.64 14.88 -15.25
N ALA A 151 -30.36 14.57 -16.52
CA ALA A 151 -31.21 13.66 -17.29
C ALA A 151 -31.31 12.26 -16.67
N ALA A 152 -30.20 11.73 -16.12
CA ALA A 152 -30.21 10.45 -15.42
C ALA A 152 -31.04 10.49 -14.13
N LEU A 153 -30.97 11.58 -13.37
CA LEU A 153 -31.78 11.77 -12.17
C LEU A 153 -33.27 11.94 -12.48
N ASP A 154 -33.62 12.76 -13.48
CA ASP A 154 -35.02 12.95 -13.90
C ASP A 154 -35.64 11.62 -14.33
N ALA A 155 -34.92 10.83 -15.14
CA ALA A 155 -35.35 9.51 -15.54
C ALA A 155 -35.47 8.54 -14.36
N ALA A 156 -34.53 8.59 -13.41
CA ALA A 156 -34.52 7.71 -12.24
C ALA A 156 -35.61 8.05 -11.22
N VAL A 157 -35.99 9.32 -11.08
CA VAL A 157 -37.11 9.71 -10.22
C VAL A 157 -38.45 9.36 -10.86
N ALA A 158 -38.58 9.59 -12.17
CA ALA A 158 -39.79 9.23 -12.91
C ALA A 158 -40.04 7.71 -12.89
N GLU A 159 -38.97 6.91 -13.00
CA GLU A 159 -39.04 5.44 -12.98
C GLU A 159 -37.92 4.83 -12.10
N PRO A 160 -38.07 4.79 -10.76
CA PRO A 160 -37.01 4.30 -9.86
C PRO A 160 -36.62 2.85 -10.09
N THR A 161 -37.52 2.03 -10.63
CA THR A 161 -37.25 0.63 -11.01
C THR A 161 -36.19 0.50 -12.09
N ARG A 162 -35.98 1.53 -12.93
CA ARG A 162 -34.95 1.56 -13.98
C ARG A 162 -33.54 1.42 -13.44
N LEU A 163 -33.28 1.98 -12.26
CA LEU A 163 -31.98 1.89 -11.58
C LEU A 163 -31.98 0.87 -10.44
N ARG A 164 -32.96 -0.05 -10.43
CA ARG A 164 -32.94 -1.23 -9.55
C ARG A 164 -32.47 -2.45 -10.31
N ILE A 165 -31.70 -3.27 -9.63
CA ILE A 165 -31.21 -4.53 -10.18
C ILE A 165 -32.18 -5.63 -9.72
N SER A 166 -32.81 -6.34 -10.65
CA SER A 166 -33.77 -7.41 -10.35
C SER A 166 -33.09 -8.60 -9.67
N GLY A 167 -33.74 -9.18 -8.66
CA GLY A 167 -33.20 -10.22 -7.79
C GLY A 167 -32.81 -11.56 -8.44
N SER A 168 -32.99 -11.75 -9.76
CA SER A 168 -32.55 -12.96 -10.49
C SER A 168 -31.41 -12.73 -11.50
N GLU A 169 -31.01 -11.49 -11.76
CA GLU A 169 -29.78 -11.16 -12.53
C GLU A 169 -28.79 -10.32 -11.71
N ALA A 170 -29.20 -9.87 -10.53
CA ALA A 170 -28.38 -9.16 -9.55
C ALA A 170 -27.36 -10.08 -8.87
N GLY A 171 -26.20 -10.21 -9.49
CA GLY A 171 -24.98 -9.92 -8.73
C GLY A 171 -24.18 -11.08 -8.16
N ALA A 172 -24.20 -12.25 -8.81
CA ALA A 172 -23.14 -13.24 -8.65
C ALA A 172 -22.06 -13.07 -9.72
N ALA A 173 -22.39 -13.10 -11.01
CA ALA A 173 -21.38 -13.15 -12.08
C ALA A 173 -20.79 -11.79 -12.50
N ALA A 174 -21.63 -10.76 -12.69
CA ALA A 174 -21.20 -9.39 -13.01
C ALA A 174 -20.65 -8.67 -11.78
N THR A 175 -21.25 -8.87 -10.61
CA THR A 175 -20.63 -8.47 -9.34
C THR A 175 -19.39 -9.32 -9.05
N ALA A 176 -19.26 -10.59 -9.48
CA ALA A 176 -17.97 -11.30 -9.47
C ALA A 176 -17.00 -10.83 -10.55
N ALA A 177 -17.43 -10.12 -11.59
CA ALA A 177 -16.56 -9.51 -12.60
C ALA A 177 -16.02 -8.14 -12.12
N ALA A 178 -16.88 -7.31 -11.52
CA ALA A 178 -16.46 -6.09 -10.81
C ALA A 178 -15.74 -6.39 -9.49
N LEU A 179 -16.15 -7.44 -8.78
CA LEU A 179 -15.37 -8.00 -7.69
C LEU A 179 -14.14 -8.70 -8.23
N ARG A 180 -14.03 -9.17 -9.48
CA ARG A 180 -12.74 -9.67 -10.02
C ARG A 180 -11.67 -8.59 -10.06
N VAL A 181 -12.09 -7.34 -10.31
CA VAL A 181 -11.23 -6.14 -10.17
C VAL A 181 -10.94 -5.81 -8.69
N GLY A 182 -11.74 -6.32 -7.75
CA GLY A 182 -11.48 -6.23 -6.29
C GLY A 182 -10.97 -7.52 -5.62
N SER A 183 -10.92 -8.64 -6.33
CA SER A 183 -10.82 -10.02 -5.80
C SER A 183 -9.59 -10.74 -6.31
N ILE A 184 -8.58 -9.99 -6.75
CA ILE A 184 -7.21 -10.43 -6.48
C ILE A 184 -7.11 -10.91 -5.02
N ALA A 185 -7.86 -10.34 -4.07
CA ALA A 185 -7.86 -10.83 -2.68
C ALA A 185 -8.58 -12.18 -2.40
N ASP A 186 -9.60 -12.61 -3.16
CA ASP A 186 -10.36 -13.84 -2.84
C ASP A 186 -10.03 -15.03 -3.74
N GLY A 187 -9.72 -14.81 -5.03
CA GLY A 187 -9.24 -15.87 -5.92
C GLY A 187 -7.86 -16.41 -5.51
N LEU A 188 -7.07 -15.58 -4.84
CA LEU A 188 -5.77 -15.91 -4.28
C LEU A 188 -5.85 -16.80 -3.01
N VAL A 189 -6.96 -16.79 -2.28
CA VAL A 189 -6.99 -17.32 -0.89
C VAL A 189 -7.95 -18.51 -0.69
N THR A 190 -8.98 -18.70 -1.54
CA THR A 190 -10.07 -19.64 -1.21
C THR A 190 -10.06 -21.00 -1.93
N ARG A 191 -9.15 -21.26 -2.87
CA ARG A 191 -8.99 -22.60 -3.50
C ARG A 191 -7.55 -22.97 -3.84
N LEU A 192 -6.60 -22.66 -2.96
CA LEU A 192 -5.23 -23.19 -3.12
C LEU A 192 -5.01 -24.34 -2.13
N PRO A 193 -4.47 -25.49 -2.61
CA PRO A 193 -4.01 -26.56 -1.75
C PRO A 193 -3.10 -26.00 -0.65
N ARG A 194 -3.12 -26.63 0.53
CA ARG A 194 -2.21 -26.26 1.62
C ARG A 194 -0.77 -26.46 1.10
N PRO A 195 0.09 -25.41 1.10
CA PRO A 195 1.44 -25.55 0.57
C PRO A 195 2.18 -26.63 1.34
N THR A 196 2.85 -27.52 0.61
CA THR A 196 3.71 -28.55 1.18
C THR A 196 5.01 -27.92 1.68
N PRO A 197 5.76 -28.58 2.58
CA PRO A 197 7.03 -28.04 3.08
C PRO A 197 8.06 -27.68 1.99
N SER A 198 8.00 -28.33 0.82
CA SER A 198 8.84 -28.04 -0.36
C SER A 198 8.43 -26.79 -1.15
N ASP A 199 7.25 -26.22 -0.88
CA ASP A 199 6.74 -25.02 -1.57
C ASP A 199 7.17 -23.70 -0.89
N LYS A 200 7.87 -23.79 0.24
CA LYS A 200 8.30 -22.61 1.00
C LYS A 200 9.46 -21.91 0.28
N VAL A 201 9.32 -20.60 0.10
CA VAL A 201 10.42 -19.73 -0.35
C VAL A 201 11.01 -19.00 0.85
N THR A 202 12.34 -19.08 1.04
CA THR A 202 13.03 -18.27 2.04
C THR A 202 13.28 -16.88 1.48
N VAL A 203 12.77 -15.87 2.19
CA VAL A 203 12.92 -14.46 1.81
C VAL A 203 13.76 -13.76 2.87
N LEU A 204 14.97 -13.35 2.46
CA LEU A 204 15.80 -12.46 3.26
C LEU A 204 15.40 -11.00 2.97
N PHE A 205 14.56 -10.45 3.84
CA PHE A 205 14.05 -9.09 3.71
C PHE A 205 14.99 -8.08 4.37
N VAL A 206 15.64 -7.24 3.57
CA VAL A 206 16.55 -6.20 4.05
C VAL A 206 15.75 -4.98 4.48
N GLY A 207 15.67 -4.83 5.80
CA GLY A 207 14.99 -3.74 6.50
C GLY A 207 15.92 -2.61 6.94
N GLY A 208 15.33 -1.53 7.42
CA GLY A 208 15.99 -0.30 7.86
C GLY A 208 15.58 0.90 7.02
N TRP A 209 16.14 2.08 7.33
CA TRP A 209 15.86 3.28 6.53
C TRP A 209 16.73 3.31 5.26
N GLY A 210 16.19 3.85 4.17
CA GLY A 210 16.92 4.03 2.91
C GLY A 210 18.23 4.79 3.11
N ARG A 211 19.22 4.51 2.24
CA ARG A 211 20.61 5.02 2.31
C ARG A 211 21.47 4.43 3.43
N SER A 212 21.06 3.29 3.99
CA SER A 212 21.82 2.50 4.98
C SER A 212 22.65 1.36 4.36
N GLY A 213 22.95 1.40 3.06
CA GLY A 213 23.81 0.40 2.39
C GLY A 213 23.11 -0.87 1.90
N SER A 214 21.79 -0.96 2.04
CA SER A 214 20.96 -2.08 1.53
C SER A 214 21.28 -2.50 0.09
N THR A 215 21.36 -1.58 -0.87
CA THR A 215 21.67 -1.91 -2.27
C THR A 215 23.06 -2.51 -2.43
N LEU A 216 24.06 -2.03 -1.68
CA LEU A 216 25.41 -2.62 -1.71
C LEU A 216 25.37 -4.06 -1.17
N THR A 217 24.74 -4.25 -0.01
CA THR A 217 24.60 -5.58 0.61
C THR A 217 23.84 -6.55 -0.30
N ASP A 218 22.74 -6.09 -0.91
CA ASP A 218 21.92 -6.83 -1.87
C ASP A 218 22.72 -7.23 -3.12
N ARG A 219 23.50 -6.29 -3.69
CA ARG A 219 24.35 -6.56 -4.86
C ARG A 219 25.44 -7.57 -4.56
N ILE A 220 26.10 -7.49 -3.41
CA ILE A 220 27.15 -8.44 -3.00
C ILE A 220 26.54 -9.83 -2.75
N LEU A 221 25.41 -9.91 -2.01
CA LEU A 221 24.71 -11.16 -1.75
C LEU A 221 24.27 -11.85 -3.05
N GLY A 222 23.74 -11.08 -4.00
CA GLY A 222 23.25 -11.60 -5.28
C GLY A 222 24.32 -12.05 -6.26
N GLN A 223 25.61 -12.01 -5.90
CA GLN A 223 26.67 -12.63 -6.70
C GLN A 223 26.78 -14.15 -6.45
N ALA A 224 26.20 -14.64 -5.35
CA ALA A 224 26.21 -16.06 -5.04
C ALA A 224 25.11 -16.80 -5.83
N PRO A 225 25.39 -17.96 -6.44
CA PRO A 225 24.42 -18.67 -7.29
C PRO A 225 23.20 -19.18 -6.52
N ASP A 226 23.31 -19.35 -5.20
CA ASP A 226 22.21 -19.79 -4.32
C ASP A 226 21.34 -18.63 -3.81
N VAL A 227 21.61 -17.39 -4.24
CA VAL A 227 20.93 -16.18 -3.81
C VAL A 227 20.47 -15.34 -5.00
N CYS A 228 19.19 -14.97 -5.03
CA CYS A 228 18.66 -14.05 -6.03
C CYS A 228 18.25 -12.71 -5.40
N ALA A 229 19.01 -11.66 -5.71
CA ALA A 229 18.74 -10.27 -5.31
C ALA A 229 17.74 -9.58 -6.26
N VAL A 230 16.56 -9.22 -5.74
CA VAL A 230 15.47 -8.62 -6.55
C VAL A 230 15.27 -7.12 -6.33
N GLY A 231 16.02 -6.51 -5.41
CA GLY A 231 15.91 -5.08 -5.14
C GLY A 231 14.61 -4.71 -4.42
N GLU A 232 14.12 -3.49 -4.68
CA GLU A 232 12.90 -2.95 -4.06
C GLU A 232 11.63 -3.43 -4.81
N VAL A 233 11.24 -4.69 -4.62
CA VAL A 233 10.04 -5.30 -5.26
C VAL A 233 8.74 -4.59 -4.88
N THR A 234 8.68 -3.90 -3.75
CA THR A 234 7.53 -3.04 -3.39
C THR A 234 7.18 -2.02 -4.49
N HIS A 235 8.13 -1.68 -5.37
CA HIS A 235 7.98 -0.76 -6.49
C HIS A 235 7.67 -1.45 -7.83
N ILE A 236 7.49 -2.77 -7.85
CA ILE A 236 7.23 -3.51 -9.10
C ILE A 236 5.97 -3.03 -9.81
N TRP A 237 4.95 -2.61 -9.05
CA TRP A 237 3.67 -2.18 -9.61
C TRP A 237 3.79 -0.82 -10.29
N GLU A 238 4.22 0.21 -9.54
CA GLU A 238 4.27 1.57 -10.06
C GLU A 238 5.46 1.80 -10.99
N ARG A 239 6.68 1.39 -10.62
CA ARG A 239 7.87 1.77 -11.37
C ARG A 239 8.17 0.79 -12.50
N ALA A 240 7.94 -0.49 -12.27
CA ALA A 240 8.34 -1.52 -13.20
C ALA A 240 7.24 -1.82 -14.22
N LEU A 241 6.03 -2.16 -13.76
CA LEU A 241 4.93 -2.54 -14.66
C LEU A 241 4.24 -1.34 -15.30
N ARG A 242 3.94 -0.29 -14.53
CA ARG A 242 3.27 0.91 -15.05
C ARG A 242 4.24 1.85 -15.77
N ASP A 243 5.34 2.22 -15.12
CA ASP A 243 6.26 3.26 -15.64
C ASP A 243 7.41 2.68 -16.49
N ASN A 244 7.51 1.34 -16.63
CA ASN A 244 8.52 0.62 -17.41
C ASN A 244 9.97 1.07 -17.14
N GLU A 245 10.28 1.45 -15.89
CA GLU A 245 11.63 1.83 -15.48
C GLU A 245 12.63 0.68 -15.70
N ARG A 246 13.90 1.02 -15.91
CA ARG A 246 14.92 0.02 -16.25
C ARG A 246 15.13 -1.00 -15.14
N CYS A 247 15.16 -2.29 -15.50
CA CYS A 247 15.63 -3.36 -14.62
C CYS A 247 17.12 -3.18 -14.30
N GLY A 248 17.63 -3.80 -13.23
CA GLY A 248 19.06 -3.75 -12.86
C GLY A 248 20.00 -4.23 -13.97
N CYS A 249 19.50 -5.03 -14.91
CA CYS A 249 20.24 -5.41 -16.11
C CYS A 249 20.41 -4.31 -17.15
N GLY A 250 19.71 -3.19 -17.01
CA GLY A 250 19.79 -2.06 -17.91
C GLY A 250 18.76 -2.08 -19.04
N SER A 251 18.05 -3.18 -19.29
CA SER A 251 16.89 -3.18 -20.20
C SER A 251 15.68 -2.51 -19.54
N ALA A 252 14.71 -2.04 -20.34
CA ALA A 252 13.38 -1.70 -19.81
C ALA A 252 12.78 -2.94 -19.12
N PHE A 253 11.92 -2.74 -18.13
CA PHE A 253 11.39 -3.86 -17.34
C PHE A 253 10.63 -4.86 -18.21
N ALA A 254 9.80 -4.37 -19.14
CA ALA A 254 9.04 -5.18 -20.09
C ALA A 254 9.93 -6.06 -20.99
N ASP A 255 11.16 -5.60 -21.28
CA ASP A 255 12.12 -6.29 -22.16
C ASP A 255 13.10 -7.18 -21.38
N CYS A 256 12.98 -7.26 -20.05
CA CYS A 256 13.89 -8.06 -19.24
C CYS A 256 13.50 -9.54 -19.29
N PRO A 257 14.34 -10.44 -19.86
CA PRO A 257 13.97 -11.84 -20.03
C PRO A 257 13.78 -12.58 -18.70
N PHE A 258 14.49 -12.15 -17.66
CA PHE A 258 14.30 -12.67 -16.31
C PHE A 258 12.90 -12.33 -15.77
N TRP A 259 12.50 -11.06 -15.82
CA TRP A 259 11.22 -10.62 -15.28
C TRP A 259 10.04 -11.07 -16.14
N ALA A 260 10.21 -11.23 -17.45
CA ALA A 260 9.21 -11.85 -18.32
C ALA A 260 8.86 -13.27 -17.82
N LYS A 261 9.88 -14.13 -17.64
CA LYS A 261 9.68 -15.49 -17.10
C LYS A 261 9.08 -15.50 -15.69
N VAL A 262 9.46 -14.55 -14.84
CA VAL A 262 8.86 -14.41 -13.50
C VAL A 262 7.37 -14.08 -13.59
N GLY A 263 6.98 -13.17 -14.49
CA GLY A 263 5.57 -12.84 -14.74
C GLY A 263 4.77 -14.03 -15.27
N ASP A 264 5.36 -14.78 -16.19
CA ASP A 264 4.77 -16.00 -16.77
C ASP A 264 4.49 -17.04 -15.69
N LEU A 265 5.46 -17.33 -14.82
CA LEU A 265 5.27 -18.32 -13.75
C LEU A 265 4.36 -17.83 -12.62
N ALA A 266 4.46 -16.55 -12.24
CA ALA A 266 3.70 -16.03 -11.10
C ALA A 266 2.22 -15.77 -11.44
N PHE A 267 1.95 -15.31 -12.67
CA PHE A 267 0.64 -14.76 -13.06
C PHE A 267 0.15 -15.25 -14.43
N GLY A 268 0.93 -16.09 -15.14
CA GLY A 268 0.64 -16.49 -16.51
C GLY A 268 0.98 -15.43 -17.55
N GLY A 269 1.75 -14.41 -17.16
CA GLY A 269 2.06 -13.20 -17.93
C GLY A 269 1.68 -11.95 -17.13
N TRP A 270 2.47 -10.89 -17.24
CA TRP A 270 2.19 -9.62 -16.55
C TRP A 270 0.92 -8.93 -17.06
N ASP A 271 0.54 -9.18 -18.31
CA ASP A 271 -0.69 -8.71 -18.96
C ASP A 271 -1.97 -9.30 -18.32
N LYS A 272 -1.86 -10.47 -17.68
CA LYS A 272 -2.98 -11.13 -17.00
C LYS A 272 -3.17 -10.67 -15.56
N LEU A 273 -2.20 -9.95 -15.01
CA LEU A 273 -2.31 -9.33 -13.70
C LEU A 273 -3.14 -8.05 -13.80
N ASP A 274 -4.18 -7.93 -12.97
CA ASP A 274 -4.86 -6.65 -12.78
C ASP A 274 -3.98 -5.72 -11.92
N LEU A 275 -3.22 -4.87 -12.63
CA LEU A 275 -2.25 -3.95 -12.07
C LEU A 275 -2.91 -2.87 -11.19
N ASP A 276 -4.06 -2.35 -11.60
CA ASP A 276 -4.80 -1.32 -10.86
C ASP A 276 -5.25 -1.87 -9.50
N ALA A 277 -5.75 -3.11 -9.46
CA ALA A 277 -6.12 -3.78 -8.23
C ALA A 277 -4.93 -4.04 -7.30
N ALA A 278 -3.78 -4.46 -7.85
CA ALA A 278 -2.54 -4.66 -7.09
C ALA A 278 -2.04 -3.33 -6.48
N MET A 279 -2.06 -2.25 -7.25
CA MET A 279 -1.70 -0.91 -6.79
C MET A 279 -2.67 -0.39 -5.73
N ALA A 280 -3.99 -0.54 -5.93
CA ALA A 280 -4.99 -0.15 -4.95
C ALA A 280 -4.81 -0.91 -3.63
N LEU A 281 -4.47 -2.21 -3.70
CA LEU A 281 -4.17 -3.03 -2.54
C LEU A 281 -2.91 -2.54 -1.80
N LYS A 282 -1.83 -2.24 -2.53
CA LYS A 282 -0.62 -1.61 -1.97
C LYS A 282 -0.97 -0.33 -1.22
N HIS A 283 -1.76 0.58 -1.81
CA HIS A 283 -2.12 1.85 -1.17
C HIS A 283 -2.93 1.70 0.13
N ARG A 284 -3.70 0.61 0.27
CA ARG A 284 -4.43 0.27 1.51
C ARG A 284 -3.52 -0.33 2.58
N VAL A 285 -2.55 -1.16 2.18
CA VAL A 285 -1.69 -1.92 3.10
C VAL A 285 -0.42 -1.17 3.51
N ASP A 286 0.23 -0.51 2.55
CA ASP A 286 1.58 0.05 2.67
C ASP A 286 1.59 1.44 3.32
N ARG A 287 1.00 1.56 4.52
CA ARG A 287 1.03 2.80 5.30
C ARG A 287 1.70 2.57 6.65
N MET A 288 2.78 3.33 6.90
CA MET A 288 3.59 3.25 8.13
C MET A 288 2.75 3.33 9.42
N ARG A 289 1.71 4.18 9.45
CA ARG A 289 0.82 4.37 10.61
C ARG A 289 0.05 3.09 11.00
N PHE A 290 -0.08 2.14 10.08
CA PHE A 290 -0.79 0.89 10.34
C PHE A 290 0.11 -0.20 10.89
N VAL A 291 1.44 -0.08 10.75
CA VAL A 291 2.40 -1.09 11.20
C VAL A 291 2.30 -1.32 12.72
N LEU A 292 2.18 -0.26 13.52
CA LEU A 292 1.97 -0.36 14.97
C LEU A 292 0.61 -0.98 15.36
N ARG A 293 -0.40 -0.85 14.50
CA ARG A 293 -1.71 -1.50 14.72
C ARG A 293 -1.69 -2.97 14.27
N MET A 294 -0.85 -3.32 13.30
CA MET A 294 -0.68 -4.69 12.80
C MET A 294 -0.02 -5.64 13.82
N SER A 295 0.73 -5.10 14.78
CA SER A 295 1.32 -5.89 15.88
C SER A 295 0.33 -6.17 17.03
N LEU A 296 -0.86 -5.56 17.04
CA LEU A 296 -1.87 -5.77 18.09
C LEU A 296 -2.82 -6.94 17.72
N PRO A 297 -3.17 -7.83 18.67
CA PRO A 297 -3.94 -9.05 18.40
C PRO A 297 -5.36 -8.80 17.84
N PHE A 298 -5.99 -7.68 18.20
CA PHE A 298 -7.37 -7.31 17.81
C PHE A 298 -7.49 -6.56 16.47
N PHE A 299 -6.54 -6.74 15.56
CA PHE A 299 -6.58 -6.07 14.26
C PHE A 299 -7.82 -6.50 13.44
N LEU A 300 -8.60 -5.51 12.98
CA LEU A 300 -9.87 -5.64 12.25
C LEU A 300 -9.78 -6.63 11.06
N ASN A 301 -10.77 -7.52 10.95
CA ASN A 301 -10.80 -8.63 9.98
C ASN A 301 -10.58 -8.19 8.51
N ARG A 302 -11.14 -7.05 8.09
CA ARG A 302 -10.99 -6.52 6.72
C ARG A 302 -9.52 -6.23 6.37
N ARG A 303 -8.73 -5.74 7.32
CA ARG A 303 -7.31 -5.42 7.10
C ARG A 303 -6.42 -6.67 7.13
N LYS A 304 -6.79 -7.70 7.88
CA LYS A 304 -6.12 -9.02 7.82
C LYS A 304 -6.28 -9.65 6.42
N LYS A 305 -7.42 -9.45 5.77
CA LYS A 305 -7.67 -9.92 4.40
C LYS A 305 -6.78 -9.21 3.39
N ASP A 306 -6.74 -7.88 3.41
CA ASP A 306 -5.88 -7.08 2.52
C ASP A 306 -4.39 -7.44 2.71
N LEU A 307 -3.93 -7.61 3.95
CA LEU A 307 -2.56 -8.06 4.25
C LEU A 307 -2.25 -9.42 3.64
N ARG A 308 -3.16 -10.40 3.78
CA ARG A 308 -2.98 -11.74 3.20
C ARG A 308 -2.95 -11.69 1.68
N ALA A 309 -3.84 -10.93 1.06
CA ALA A 309 -3.87 -10.73 -0.38
C ALA A 309 -2.56 -10.11 -0.89
N TYR A 310 -2.07 -9.09 -0.19
CA TYR A 310 -0.83 -8.40 -0.57
C TYR A 310 0.40 -9.28 -0.39
N GLY A 311 0.44 -10.04 0.72
CA GLY A 311 1.48 -11.04 0.96
C GLY A 311 1.45 -12.18 -0.06
N GLU A 312 0.28 -12.61 -0.52
CA GLU A 312 0.14 -13.66 -1.53
C GLU A 312 0.62 -13.20 -2.92
N LEU A 313 0.34 -11.96 -3.32
CA LEU A 313 0.92 -11.39 -4.55
C LEU A 313 2.45 -11.44 -4.53
N HIS A 314 3.06 -11.03 -3.42
CA HIS A 314 4.51 -11.05 -3.27
C HIS A 314 5.05 -12.48 -3.17
N ARG A 315 4.35 -13.39 -2.48
CA ARG A 315 4.74 -14.81 -2.40
C ARG A 315 4.84 -15.43 -3.79
N ARG A 316 3.87 -15.17 -4.68
CA ARG A 316 3.91 -15.66 -6.06
C ARG A 316 5.13 -15.15 -6.82
N ILE A 317 5.43 -13.85 -6.67
CA ILE A 317 6.64 -13.25 -7.23
C ILE A 317 7.89 -13.94 -6.68
N TYR A 318 8.03 -14.08 -5.36
CA TYR A 318 9.22 -14.70 -4.78
C TYR A 318 9.37 -16.17 -5.16
N ARG A 319 8.28 -16.93 -5.24
CA ARG A 319 8.33 -18.32 -5.68
C ARG A 319 8.78 -18.42 -7.13
N ALA A 320 8.17 -17.62 -8.03
CA ALA A 320 8.57 -17.58 -9.42
C ALA A 320 10.03 -17.12 -9.59
N VAL A 321 10.49 -16.14 -8.80
CA VAL A 321 11.90 -15.74 -8.76
C VAL A 321 12.80 -16.90 -8.37
N ALA A 322 12.47 -17.65 -7.32
CA ALA A 322 13.23 -18.82 -6.91
C ALA A 322 13.26 -19.89 -8.02
N ASP A 323 12.13 -20.13 -8.69
CA ASP A 323 12.04 -21.10 -9.79
C ASP A 323 12.85 -20.69 -11.03
N VAL A 324 12.82 -19.40 -11.41
CA VAL A 324 13.58 -18.88 -12.56
C VAL A 324 15.09 -18.83 -12.27
N SER A 325 15.47 -18.44 -11.05
CA SER A 325 16.88 -18.27 -10.69
C SER A 325 17.56 -19.57 -10.22
N GLY A 326 16.79 -20.55 -9.75
CA GLY A 326 17.33 -21.71 -9.01
C GLY A 326 17.85 -21.35 -7.60
N ALA A 327 17.68 -20.10 -7.15
CA ALA A 327 18.19 -19.65 -5.87
C ALA A 327 17.41 -20.26 -4.70
N SER A 328 18.12 -20.58 -3.62
CA SER A 328 17.53 -21.06 -2.38
C SER A 328 16.98 -19.93 -1.52
N VAL A 329 17.53 -18.71 -1.68
CA VAL A 329 17.11 -17.51 -0.94
C VAL A 329 16.85 -16.36 -1.90
N VAL A 330 15.69 -15.72 -1.75
CA VAL A 330 15.38 -14.47 -2.44
C VAL A 330 15.64 -13.29 -1.51
N VAL A 331 16.45 -12.33 -1.95
CA VAL A 331 16.76 -11.11 -1.19
C VAL A 331 15.90 -9.97 -1.69
N ASP A 332 15.03 -9.47 -0.80
CA ASP A 332 14.19 -8.31 -1.07
C ASP A 332 14.69 -7.12 -0.26
N SER A 333 15.08 -6.04 -0.93
CA SER A 333 15.59 -4.83 -0.29
C SER A 333 14.58 -3.67 -0.30
N SER A 334 13.28 -3.95 -0.32
CA SER A 334 12.19 -2.95 -0.33
C SER A 334 12.14 -2.04 0.88
N LYS A 335 12.63 -2.47 2.06
CA LYS A 335 12.67 -1.69 3.31
C LYS A 335 11.32 -1.24 3.90
N HIS A 336 10.21 -1.57 3.26
CA HIS A 336 8.87 -1.21 3.73
C HIS A 336 8.44 -2.19 4.83
N ALA A 337 8.39 -1.73 6.08
CA ALA A 337 8.02 -2.58 7.22
C ALA A 337 6.63 -3.21 7.07
N SER A 338 5.67 -2.46 6.53
CA SER A 338 4.33 -2.90 6.10
C SER A 338 4.37 -4.15 5.21
N LEU A 339 5.25 -4.20 4.20
CA LEU A 339 5.42 -5.38 3.37
C LEU A 339 5.98 -6.55 4.18
N ALA A 340 7.02 -6.34 5.00
CA ALA A 340 7.54 -7.38 5.88
C ALA A 340 6.45 -7.94 6.84
N PHE A 341 5.57 -7.09 7.37
CA PHE A 341 4.41 -7.55 8.16
C PHE A 341 3.42 -8.37 7.32
N ALA A 342 3.15 -8.00 6.07
CA ALA A 342 2.32 -8.80 5.18
C ALA A 342 2.94 -10.18 4.91
N LEU A 343 4.25 -10.22 4.64
CA LEU A 343 5.00 -11.45 4.37
C LEU A 343 5.10 -12.39 5.57
N ARG A 344 5.20 -11.85 6.78
CA ARG A 344 5.14 -12.63 8.03
C ARG A 344 3.87 -13.49 8.12
N HIS A 345 2.78 -13.02 7.50
CA HIS A 345 1.49 -13.70 7.49
C HIS A 345 1.22 -14.48 6.19
N ALA A 346 2.10 -14.41 5.20
CA ALA A 346 1.98 -15.14 3.95
C ALA A 346 2.36 -16.61 4.17
N ARG A 347 1.41 -17.52 3.93
CA ARG A 347 1.69 -18.96 3.99
C ARG A 347 2.66 -19.33 2.87
N GLY A 348 3.71 -20.08 3.17
CA GLY A 348 4.70 -20.46 2.14
C GLY A 348 5.88 -19.48 2.01
N VAL A 349 5.96 -18.44 2.85
CA VAL A 349 7.15 -17.58 2.96
C VAL A 349 7.85 -17.87 4.29
N ASP A 350 9.12 -18.27 4.24
CA ASP A 350 10.03 -18.25 5.40
C ASP A 350 10.71 -16.88 5.45
N LEU A 351 10.08 -15.94 6.16
CA LEU A 351 10.56 -14.56 6.26
C LEU A 351 11.67 -14.43 7.29
N ARG A 352 12.83 -13.93 6.86
CA ARG A 352 13.97 -13.57 7.71
C ARG A 352 14.36 -12.12 7.47
N VAL A 353 14.42 -11.31 8.53
CA VAL A 353 14.64 -9.88 8.40
C VAL A 353 16.10 -9.54 8.68
N LEU A 354 16.81 -9.00 7.69
CA LEU A 354 18.10 -8.34 7.90
C LEU A 354 17.83 -6.87 8.22
N HIS A 355 17.84 -6.50 9.50
CA HIS A 355 17.73 -5.10 9.93
C HIS A 355 19.09 -4.42 9.78
N LEU A 356 19.32 -3.80 8.63
CA LEU A 356 20.57 -3.10 8.32
C LEU A 356 20.45 -1.62 8.75
N VAL A 357 21.32 -1.22 9.67
CA VAL A 357 21.32 0.12 10.24
C VAL A 357 22.59 0.87 9.86
N ARG A 358 22.46 2.17 9.58
CA ARG A 358 23.59 3.10 9.43
C ARG A 358 23.40 4.30 10.37
N ASP A 359 24.48 4.95 10.79
CA ASP A 359 24.41 6.16 11.64
C ASP A 359 23.42 7.17 11.03
N GLY A 360 22.40 7.57 11.79
CA GLY A 360 21.35 8.47 11.32
C GLY A 360 21.86 9.82 10.78
N ARG A 361 23.05 10.25 11.22
CA ARG A 361 23.71 11.47 10.71
C ARG A 361 24.29 11.24 9.32
N ALA A 362 24.89 10.08 9.08
CA ALA A 362 25.39 9.69 7.77
C ALA A 362 24.24 9.51 6.78
N VAL A 363 23.12 8.92 7.24
CA VAL A 363 21.91 8.76 6.42
C VAL A 363 21.30 10.10 6.05
N ALA A 364 21.15 11.03 7.01
CA ALA A 364 20.63 12.36 6.73
C ALA A 364 21.52 13.15 5.76
N TYR A 365 22.84 13.05 5.89
CA TYR A 365 23.77 13.62 4.91
C TYR A 365 23.62 12.99 3.53
N SER A 366 23.39 11.67 3.46
CA SER A 366 23.19 10.97 2.19
C SER A 366 21.90 11.41 1.48
N TRP A 367 20.82 11.66 2.23
CA TRP A 367 19.54 12.16 1.71
C TRP A 367 19.54 13.66 1.38
N SER A 368 20.54 14.43 1.81
CA SER A 368 20.66 15.83 1.41
C SER A 368 21.44 16.02 0.11
N ARG A 369 21.92 14.94 -0.50
CA ARG A 369 22.71 14.99 -1.73
C ARG A 369 21.83 14.81 -2.94
N GLU A 370 22.18 15.52 -4.01
CA GLU A 370 21.61 15.27 -5.32
C GLU A 370 22.18 13.96 -5.90
N VAL A 371 21.26 13.10 -6.36
CA VAL A 371 21.59 11.81 -6.94
C VAL A 371 20.65 11.59 -8.12
N ARG A 372 21.18 11.45 -9.33
CA ARG A 372 20.40 11.19 -10.54
C ARG A 372 19.76 9.80 -10.50
N ARG A 373 18.58 9.65 -11.13
CA ARG A 373 17.86 8.39 -11.35
C ARG A 373 18.11 7.86 -12.77
N PRO A 374 19.17 7.07 -13.02
CA PRO A 374 19.48 6.54 -14.35
C PRO A 374 18.46 5.51 -14.87
N GLU A 375 17.52 5.09 -14.03
CA GLU A 375 16.44 4.19 -14.38
C GLU A 375 15.31 4.82 -15.22
N ILE A 376 15.18 6.15 -15.20
CA ILE A 376 14.22 6.90 -16.02
C ILE A 376 14.93 7.34 -17.31
N VAL A 377 14.42 6.88 -18.44
CA VAL A 377 14.94 7.23 -19.78
C VAL A 377 14.16 8.41 -20.32
N GLY A 378 14.85 9.38 -20.93
CA GLY A 378 14.21 10.54 -21.58
C GLY A 378 13.95 11.75 -20.67
N ALA A 379 14.24 11.67 -19.37
CA ALA A 379 14.15 12.81 -18.45
C ALA A 379 15.27 12.80 -17.40
N GLU A 380 15.81 13.97 -17.07
CA GLU A 380 16.74 14.12 -15.94
C GLU A 380 15.98 14.26 -14.63
N VAL A 381 15.77 13.12 -13.97
CA VAL A 381 15.08 13.05 -12.68
C VAL A 381 16.08 12.75 -11.56
N PHE A 382 15.95 13.45 -10.44
CA PHE A 382 16.79 13.29 -9.26
C PHE A 382 16.02 12.62 -8.12
N MET A 383 16.75 11.93 -7.24
CA MET A 383 16.20 11.43 -5.99
C MET A 383 15.74 12.60 -5.10
N PRO A 384 14.64 12.43 -4.33
CA PRO A 384 14.17 13.47 -3.45
C PRO A 384 15.20 13.79 -2.36
N GLN A 385 15.37 15.08 -2.07
CA GLN A 385 16.20 15.54 -0.96
C GLN A 385 15.36 15.74 0.29
N TYR A 386 15.89 15.35 1.44
CA TYR A 386 15.21 15.54 2.72
C TYR A 386 15.94 16.50 3.64
N SER A 387 15.15 17.31 4.36
CA SER A 387 15.66 18.18 5.40
C SER A 387 16.25 17.36 6.55
N THR A 388 17.12 18.01 7.35
CA THR A 388 17.73 17.42 8.55
C THR A 388 16.68 16.82 9.48
N VAL A 389 15.62 17.58 9.78
CA VAL A 389 14.56 17.16 10.70
C VAL A 389 13.75 16.01 10.11
N LYS A 390 13.32 16.12 8.84
CA LYS A 390 12.57 15.05 8.17
C LYS A 390 13.37 13.75 8.13
N SER A 391 14.67 13.82 7.79
CA SER A 391 15.56 12.66 7.79
C SER A 391 15.72 12.03 9.17
N GLY A 392 15.86 12.85 10.22
CA GLY A 392 15.96 12.37 11.60
C GLY A 392 14.70 11.64 12.06
N VAL A 393 13.52 12.20 11.79
CA VAL A 393 12.23 11.57 12.12
C VAL A 393 12.06 10.26 11.35
N LEU A 394 12.23 10.27 10.03
CA LEU A 394 12.04 9.09 9.19
C LEU A 394 13.02 7.97 9.57
N TRP A 395 14.28 8.30 9.86
CA TRP A 395 15.26 7.33 10.35
C TRP A 395 14.81 6.69 11.66
N SER A 396 14.37 7.49 12.64
CA SER A 396 13.92 6.97 13.94
C SER A 396 12.67 6.11 13.81
N VAL A 397 11.66 6.57 13.04
CA VAL A 397 10.40 5.84 12.83
C VAL A 397 10.64 4.50 12.12
N HIS A 398 11.32 4.48 10.98
CA HIS A 398 11.49 3.24 10.22
C HIS A 398 12.29 2.20 11.00
N ASN A 399 13.37 2.61 11.66
CA ASN A 399 14.15 1.69 12.46
C ASN A 399 13.38 1.18 13.69
N ALA A 400 12.50 1.99 14.28
CA ALA A 400 11.58 1.54 15.33
C ALA A 400 10.57 0.51 14.79
N LEU A 401 10.02 0.69 13.59
CA LEU A 401 9.09 -0.29 13.00
C LEU A 401 9.75 -1.65 12.76
N PHE A 402 11.04 -1.70 12.40
CA PHE A 402 11.78 -2.96 12.30
C PHE A 402 12.07 -3.60 13.66
N HIS A 403 12.16 -2.81 14.74
CA HIS A 403 12.14 -3.38 16.09
C HIS A 403 10.81 -4.03 16.45
N VAL A 404 9.69 -3.52 15.93
CA VAL A 404 8.40 -4.16 16.17
C VAL A 404 8.35 -5.56 15.55
N LEU A 405 8.97 -5.77 14.37
CA LEU A 405 9.08 -7.09 13.74
C LEU A 405 9.85 -8.09 14.62
N ASP A 406 10.98 -7.65 15.18
CA ASP A 406 11.79 -8.40 16.15
C ASP A 406 10.97 -8.73 17.42
N TRP A 407 10.27 -7.72 17.96
CA TRP A 407 9.41 -7.87 19.15
C TRP A 407 8.25 -8.85 18.95
N VAL A 408 7.62 -8.88 17.76
CA VAL A 408 6.60 -9.88 17.41
C VAL A 408 7.20 -11.23 16.96
N ARG A 409 8.47 -11.49 17.33
CA ARG A 409 9.23 -12.73 17.12
C ARG A 409 9.42 -13.12 15.66
N THR A 410 9.56 -12.13 14.77
CA THR A 410 10.02 -12.39 13.40
C THR A 410 11.53 -12.62 13.45
N PRO A 411 12.08 -13.70 12.86
CA PRO A 411 13.52 -13.94 12.83
C PRO A 411 14.23 -12.71 12.27
N THR A 412 15.08 -12.08 13.09
CA THR A 412 15.73 -10.81 12.74
C THR A 412 17.22 -10.85 13.07
N LEU A 413 18.06 -10.60 12.07
CA LEU A 413 19.49 -10.32 12.24
C LEU A 413 19.71 -8.82 12.09
N ARG A 414 20.30 -8.19 13.10
CA ARG A 414 20.66 -6.77 13.05
C ARG A 414 22.15 -6.59 12.81
N LEU A 415 22.50 -5.80 11.78
CA LEU A 415 23.88 -5.44 11.47
C LEU A 415 24.02 -3.94 11.25
N ARG A 416 25.21 -3.41 11.54
CA ARG A 416 25.59 -2.06 11.14
C ARG A 416 26.22 -2.11 9.76
N TYR A 417 25.81 -1.18 8.90
CA TYR A 417 26.44 -0.94 7.61
C TYR A 417 27.96 -0.81 7.73
N GLU A 418 28.41 -0.09 8.75
CA GLU A 418 29.82 0.18 8.97
C GLU A 418 30.62 -1.11 9.25
N ASP A 419 30.02 -2.06 9.96
CA ASP A 419 30.66 -3.37 10.20
C ASP A 419 30.68 -4.22 8.94
N VAL A 420 29.60 -4.18 8.14
CA VAL A 420 29.50 -4.92 6.87
C VAL A 420 30.52 -4.40 5.86
N VAL A 421 30.79 -3.09 5.81
CA VAL A 421 31.80 -2.56 4.88
C VAL A 421 33.22 -2.74 5.41
N ALA A 422 33.43 -2.63 6.72
CA ALA A 422 34.76 -2.80 7.31
C ALA A 422 35.24 -4.26 7.30
N ARG A 423 34.33 -5.23 7.47
CA ARG A 423 34.61 -6.66 7.47
C ARG A 423 33.58 -7.39 6.60
N PRO A 424 33.64 -7.24 5.27
CA PRO A 424 32.59 -7.69 4.37
C PRO A 424 32.45 -9.20 4.32
N VAL A 425 33.55 -9.95 4.37
CA VAL A 425 33.52 -11.41 4.40
C VAL A 425 32.80 -11.93 5.65
N ASP A 426 33.15 -11.41 6.83
CA ASP A 426 32.50 -11.80 8.09
C ASP A 426 31.02 -11.39 8.12
N GLY A 427 30.73 -10.16 7.68
CA GLY A 427 29.37 -9.65 7.58
C GLY A 427 28.50 -10.53 6.69
N LEU A 428 29.01 -10.89 5.51
CA LEU A 428 28.31 -11.71 4.53
C LEU A 428 28.09 -13.14 5.04
N ARG A 429 29.11 -13.77 5.63
CA ARG A 429 28.97 -15.11 6.25
C ARG A 429 27.91 -15.13 7.33
N ARG A 430 27.83 -14.09 8.17
CA ARG A 430 26.78 -13.98 9.20
C ARG A 430 25.39 -13.85 8.59
N ILE A 431 25.25 -13.06 7.52
CA ILE A 431 23.97 -12.91 6.82
C ILE A 431 23.56 -14.24 6.18
N ARG A 432 24.49 -14.94 5.51
CA ARG A 432 24.25 -16.23 4.86
C ARG A 432 23.87 -17.32 5.85
N ALA A 433 24.60 -17.44 6.95
CA ALA A 433 24.26 -18.37 8.03
C ALA A 433 22.86 -18.09 8.60
N PHE A 434 22.53 -16.80 8.81
CA PHE A 434 21.18 -16.42 9.23
C PHE A 434 20.10 -16.73 8.19
N ALA A 435 20.43 -16.66 6.90
CA ALA A 435 19.54 -17.07 5.80
C ALA A 435 19.44 -18.61 5.63
N GLY A 436 20.22 -19.38 6.39
CA GLY A 436 20.24 -20.85 6.31
C GLY A 436 21.15 -21.39 5.20
N LEU A 437 22.06 -20.56 4.70
CA LEU A 437 23.01 -20.91 3.64
C LEU A 437 24.38 -21.27 4.23
N GLY A 438 25.16 -22.03 3.45
CA GLY A 438 26.54 -22.38 3.78
C GLY A 438 27.52 -21.20 3.73
N PRO A 439 28.75 -21.40 4.25
CA PRO A 439 29.76 -20.33 4.40
C PRO A 439 30.44 -19.87 3.10
N GLY A 440 30.24 -20.58 1.98
CA GLY A 440 30.64 -20.13 0.64
C GLY A 440 29.80 -18.96 0.14
N GLY A 441 29.82 -18.65 -1.16
CA GLY A 441 29.03 -17.54 -1.73
C GLY A 441 29.54 -16.16 -1.33
N VAL A 442 30.84 -16.07 -1.03
CA VAL A 442 31.56 -14.84 -0.67
C VAL A 442 32.74 -14.57 -1.61
N GLU A 443 32.86 -15.35 -2.68
CA GLU A 443 33.99 -15.38 -3.62
C GLU A 443 34.07 -14.09 -4.46
N CYS A 444 32.96 -13.35 -4.55
CA CYS A 444 32.93 -12.03 -5.16
C CYS A 444 33.71 -10.98 -4.34
N LEU A 445 34.08 -11.28 -3.09
CA LEU A 445 34.84 -10.41 -2.21
C LEU A 445 36.32 -10.81 -2.17
N THR A 446 37.19 -9.85 -2.39
CA THR A 446 38.64 -9.99 -2.19
C THR A 446 39.12 -9.00 -1.15
N GLN A 447 40.06 -9.44 -0.30
CA GLN A 447 40.72 -8.59 0.69
C GLN A 447 42.22 -8.54 0.36
N PRO A 448 42.69 -7.48 -0.31
CA PRO A 448 44.12 -7.27 -0.53
C PRO A 448 44.86 -7.11 0.81
N ALA A 449 46.14 -7.50 0.86
CA ALA A 449 46.97 -7.39 2.06
C ALA A 449 47.10 -5.93 2.54
N ASP A 450 47.31 -5.01 1.60
CA ASP A 450 47.51 -3.57 1.87
C ASP A 450 46.45 -2.71 1.16
N GLY A 451 45.17 -3.10 1.23
CA GLY A 451 44.11 -2.41 0.49
C GLY A 451 42.72 -2.49 1.12
N LEU A 452 41.81 -1.69 0.58
CA LEU A 452 40.40 -1.80 0.90
C LEU A 452 39.84 -3.12 0.34
N PRO A 453 38.82 -3.71 0.99
CA PRO A 453 38.11 -4.84 0.41
C PRO A 453 37.51 -4.45 -0.95
N VAL A 454 37.52 -5.37 -1.91
CA VAL A 454 36.96 -5.17 -3.25
C VAL A 454 35.86 -6.19 -3.48
N ALA A 455 34.74 -5.73 -4.07
CA ALA A 455 33.66 -6.59 -4.52
C ALA A 455 33.63 -6.60 -6.06
N ARG A 456 33.66 -7.78 -6.68
CA ARG A 456 33.38 -7.95 -8.11
C ARG A 456 31.88 -8.11 -8.29
N LEU A 457 31.27 -7.16 -8.99
CA LEU A 457 29.83 -7.09 -9.18
C LEU A 457 29.46 -7.35 -10.65
N GLU A 458 28.71 -8.41 -10.89
CA GLU A 458 28.08 -8.70 -12.16
C GLU A 458 26.65 -8.18 -12.21
N THR A 459 26.03 -8.24 -13.38
CA THR A 459 24.69 -7.73 -13.59
C THR A 459 23.65 -8.51 -12.78
N THR A 460 22.68 -7.81 -12.16
CA THR A 460 21.54 -8.45 -11.48
C THR A 460 20.21 -7.87 -11.94
N HIS A 461 19.13 -8.64 -11.79
CA HIS A 461 17.80 -8.27 -12.25
C HIS A 461 16.96 -7.58 -11.16
N THR A 462 17.50 -6.55 -10.50
CA THR A 462 16.76 -5.83 -9.45
C THR A 462 15.67 -4.91 -10.03
N VAL A 463 14.49 -4.87 -9.40
CA VAL A 463 13.35 -4.02 -9.83
C VAL A 463 13.67 -2.53 -9.69
N ALA A 464 14.03 -2.11 -8.48
CA ALA A 464 14.29 -0.74 -8.12
C ALA A 464 15.35 -0.69 -6.99
N GLY A 465 15.85 0.50 -6.69
CA GLY A 465 16.82 0.71 -5.64
C GLY A 465 17.73 1.89 -5.91
N ASN A 466 18.82 1.97 -5.14
CA ASN A 466 19.85 2.97 -5.37
C ASN A 466 20.47 2.81 -6.79
N PRO A 467 20.79 3.91 -7.49
CA PRO A 467 21.48 3.88 -8.79
C PRO A 467 22.75 3.00 -8.85
N MET A 468 23.41 2.77 -7.72
CA MET A 468 24.51 1.79 -7.58
C MET A 468 24.16 0.38 -8.10
N ARG A 469 22.87 0.03 -8.23
CA ARG A 469 22.44 -1.25 -8.82
C ARG A 469 22.90 -1.47 -10.25
N PHE A 470 23.24 -0.41 -10.99
CA PHE A 470 23.77 -0.46 -12.35
C PHE A 470 25.30 -0.54 -12.41
N THR A 471 25.99 -0.50 -11.27
CA THR A 471 27.44 -0.60 -11.20
C THR A 471 27.88 -2.04 -11.40
N ASN A 472 28.72 -2.27 -12.41
CA ASN A 472 29.34 -3.56 -12.72
C ASN A 472 30.87 -3.44 -12.67
N GLY A 473 31.56 -4.57 -12.48
CA GLY A 473 33.02 -4.65 -12.36
C GLY A 473 33.49 -4.59 -10.91
N GLU A 474 34.74 -4.21 -10.72
CA GLU A 474 35.36 -4.13 -9.39
C GLU A 474 34.96 -2.85 -8.66
N LEU A 475 34.50 -3.02 -7.42
CA LEU A 475 34.07 -1.94 -6.54
C LEU A 475 34.85 -2.00 -5.23
N GLU A 476 35.67 -0.97 -4.98
CA GLU A 476 36.28 -0.77 -3.67
C GLU A 476 35.24 -0.44 -2.59
N LEU A 477 35.23 -1.22 -1.52
CA LEU A 477 34.33 -1.04 -0.39
C LEU A 477 34.90 -0.02 0.59
N ARG A 478 34.47 1.23 0.45
CA ARG A 478 34.90 2.35 1.30
C ARG A 478 33.80 2.87 2.21
N LEU A 479 34.13 3.09 3.48
CA LEU A 479 33.25 3.78 4.41
C LEU A 479 33.10 5.26 4.03
N ASP A 480 31.89 5.66 3.69
CA ASP A 480 31.56 7.08 3.48
C ASP A 480 31.45 7.80 4.84
N ALA A 481 32.58 8.40 5.24
CA ALA A 481 32.73 9.25 6.41
C ALA A 481 32.62 10.75 6.10
N ALA A 482 32.28 11.14 4.86
CA ALA A 482 32.29 12.55 4.42
C ALA A 482 31.34 13.44 5.23
N TRP A 483 30.25 12.86 5.74
CA TRP A 483 29.30 13.53 6.64
C TRP A 483 29.96 14.10 7.91
N ARG A 484 31.12 13.57 8.34
CA ARG A 484 31.82 14.08 9.53
C ARG A 484 32.39 15.49 9.32
N GLY A 485 32.87 15.79 8.11
CA GLY A 485 33.40 17.11 7.75
C GLY A 485 32.41 17.99 7.00
N LYS A 486 31.56 17.39 6.14
CA LYS A 486 30.66 18.14 5.25
C LYS A 486 29.28 18.47 5.85
N LEU A 487 28.89 17.83 6.97
CA LEU A 487 27.63 18.16 7.64
C LEU A 487 27.85 19.25 8.68
N ALA A 488 27.16 20.39 8.50
CA ALA A 488 27.28 21.54 9.40
C ALA A 488 27.13 21.14 10.89
N PRO A 489 27.96 21.68 11.81
CA PRO A 489 27.96 21.27 13.23
C PRO A 489 26.59 21.35 13.91
N ARG A 490 25.80 22.39 13.62
CA ARG A 490 24.43 22.56 14.14
C ARG A 490 23.51 21.43 13.69
N LYS A 491 23.49 21.09 12.39
CA LYS A 491 22.69 19.98 11.83
C LYS A 491 23.10 18.64 12.47
N ARG A 492 24.40 18.42 12.65
CA ARG A 492 24.94 17.23 13.29
C ARG A 492 24.53 17.10 14.76
N ARG A 493 24.48 18.20 15.53
CA ARG A 493 23.96 18.21 16.91
C ARG A 493 22.47 17.87 16.94
N ILE A 494 21.65 18.53 16.12
CA ILE A 494 20.21 18.25 16.01
C ILE A 494 19.96 16.78 15.72
N LEU A 495 20.61 16.23 14.69
CA LEU A 495 20.49 14.81 14.35
C LEU A 495 20.97 13.90 15.47
N SER A 496 22.04 14.28 16.18
CA SER A 496 22.55 13.48 17.30
C SER A 496 21.52 13.34 18.42
N VAL A 497 20.73 14.38 18.68
CA VAL A 497 19.62 14.37 19.66
C VAL A 497 18.44 13.56 19.11
N MET A 498 17.96 13.89 17.90
CA MET A 498 16.77 13.24 17.30
C MET A 498 16.91 11.73 17.11
N THR A 499 18.14 11.28 16.84
CA THR A 499 18.46 9.87 16.62
C THR A 499 19.15 9.22 17.83
N TRP A 500 19.23 9.92 18.97
CA TRP A 500 20.00 9.50 20.14
C TRP A 500 19.62 8.10 20.61
N PHE A 501 18.33 7.82 20.79
CA PHE A 501 17.84 6.54 21.28
C PHE A 501 18.25 5.37 20.38
N GLY A 502 17.98 5.50 19.07
CA GLY A 502 18.41 4.49 18.10
C GLY A 502 19.94 4.35 18.08
N ARG A 503 20.68 5.47 18.05
CA ARG A 503 22.15 5.47 18.06
C ARG A 503 22.71 4.78 19.30
N ALA A 504 22.13 4.98 20.48
CA ALA A 504 22.49 4.23 21.70
C ALA A 504 22.23 2.74 21.51
N ARG A 505 21.01 2.38 21.09
CA ARG A 505 20.57 1.00 20.93
C ARG A 505 21.39 0.20 19.90
N TYR A 506 21.93 0.88 18.88
CA TYR A 506 22.74 0.28 17.82
C TYR A 506 24.25 0.43 18.06
N GLY A 507 24.69 0.99 19.19
CA GLY A 507 26.11 1.10 19.51
C GLY A 507 26.87 2.18 18.73
N TYR A 508 26.21 3.28 18.34
CA TYR A 508 26.81 4.45 17.69
C TYR A 508 27.20 5.58 18.66
N LEU A 509 27.06 5.37 19.97
CA LEU A 509 27.55 6.32 20.98
C LEU A 509 29.07 6.15 21.17
N ASP A 510 29.53 4.91 21.31
CA ASP A 510 30.94 4.58 21.58
C ASP A 510 31.74 4.18 20.34
N TRP A 511 31.10 4.10 19.16
CA TRP A 511 31.73 3.71 17.90
C TRP A 511 32.92 4.60 17.46
N ARG A 512 33.18 5.71 18.17
CA ARG A 512 34.35 6.57 17.93
C ARG A 512 35.57 6.26 18.81
N ARG A 513 35.46 5.31 19.75
CA ARG A 513 36.58 4.85 20.60
C ARG A 513 37.24 3.56 20.08
N LYS A 514 36.76 3.03 18.96
CA LYS A 514 37.33 1.92 18.18
C LYS A 514 37.43 2.39 16.74
#